data_AF-A0A2N1VA49-F1
#
_entry.id   AF-A0A2N1VA49-F1
#
_cell.length_a   1.000
_cell.length_b   1.000
_cell.length_c   1.000
_cell.angle_alpha   90.00
_cell.angle_beta   90.00
_cell.angle_gamma   90.00
#
_symmetry.space_group_name_H-M   'P 1'
#
loop_
_entity.id
_entity.type
_entity.pdbx_description
1 polymer ?
#
loop_
_entity_poly.entity_id
_entity_poly.type
_entity_poly.pdbx_seq_one_letter_code
_entity_poly.pdbx_strand_id
1 'polypeptide(L)' 'MYNFYLSLNLRGIEIHTITGLLFVSGYFMPEDSDPTMMRVFGTIFVLFGFYRLALYRANKKRYRSRNDEN' A
#
# COMPACT_ATOMS: atom_id res chain seq x y z
N MET A 1 9.08 -6.03 -20.64
CA MET A 1 8.01 -6.61 -19.78
C MET A 1 8.21 -6.36 -18.29
N TYR A 2 9.41 -6.53 -17.72
CA TYR A 2 9.64 -6.41 -16.27
C TYR A 2 9.34 -5.02 -15.67
N ASN A 3 9.73 -3.95 -16.37
CA ASN A 3 9.41 -2.57 -15.96
C ASN A 3 7.91 -2.26 -15.91
N PHE A 4 7.09 -3.00 -16.66
CA PHE A 4 5.63 -2.83 -16.70
C PHE A 4 4.94 -3.46 -15.48
N TYR A 5 5.37 -4.66 -15.06
CA TYR A 5 4.89 -5.28 -13.81
C TYR A 5 5.36 -4.51 -12.57
N LEU A 6 6.57 -3.94 -12.62
CA LEU A 6 7.10 -3.11 -11.54
C LEU A 6 6.29 -1.80 -11.39
N SER A 7 5.95 -1.14 -12.50
CA SER A 7 5.15 0.10 -12.48
C SER A 7 3.70 -0.14 -12.07
N LEU A 8 3.10 -1.27 -12.46
CA LEU A 8 1.76 -1.67 -12.00
C LEU A 8 1.72 -1.96 -10.50
N ASN A 9 2.75 -2.65 -9.97
CA ASN A 9 2.84 -2.89 -8.52
C ASN A 9 3.03 -1.59 -7.74
N LEU A 10 3.84 -0.65 -8.25
CA LEU A 10 4.06 0.65 -7.61
C LEU A 10 2.77 1.47 -7.57
N ARG A 11 2.06 1.56 -8.70
CA ARG A 11 0.76 2.23 -8.80
C ARG A 11 -0.29 1.62 -7.88
N GLY A 12 -0.28 0.28 -7.74
CA GLY A 12 -1.18 -0.43 -6.82
C GLY A 12 -0.91 -0.09 -5.35
N ILE A 13 0.35 0.13 -4.97
CA ILE A 13 0.74 0.52 -3.60
C ILE A 13 0.33 1.97 -3.32
N GLU A 14 0.54 2.88 -4.27
CA GLU A 14 0.11 4.28 -4.17
C GLU A 14 -1.41 4.38 -3.94
N ILE A 15 -2.20 3.72 -4.80
CA ILE A 15 -3.66 3.76 -4.70
C ILE A 15 -4.13 3.17 -3.36
N HIS A 16 -3.57 2.06 -2.89
CA HIS A 16 -3.95 1.47 -1.60
C HIS A 16 -3.63 2.39 -0.41
N THR A 17 -2.47 3.07 -0.46
CA THR A 17 -2.02 3.93 0.63
C THR A 17 -2.88 5.19 0.70
N ILE A 18 -3.16 5.82 -0.46
CA ILE A 18 -4.00 7.02 -0.55
C ILE A 18 -5.44 6.71 -0.12
N THR A 19 -6.01 5.60 -0.60
CA THR A 19 -7.36 5.17 -0.19
C THR A 19 -7.42 4.87 1.30
N GLY A 20 -6.44 4.16 1.87
CA GLY A 20 -6.38 3.90 3.31
C GLY A 20 -6.35 5.18 4.15
N LEU A 21 -5.59 6.20 3.70
CA LEU A 21 -5.50 7.49 4.38
C LEU A 21 -6.84 8.26 4.36
N LEU A 22 -7.58 8.20 3.25
CA LEU A 22 -8.92 8.80 3.12
C LEU A 22 -9.97 8.12 4.01
N PHE A 23 -9.84 6.81 4.24
CA PHE A 23 -10.69 6.08 5.18
C PHE A 23 -10.38 6.45 6.63
N VAL A 24 -9.10 6.60 6.98
CA VAL A 24 -8.69 7.01 8.34
C VAL A 24 -9.10 8.45 8.65
N SER A 25 -9.03 9.35 7.67
CA SER A 25 -9.43 10.75 7.85
C SER A 25 -10.94 10.95 8.01
N GLY A 26 -11.75 9.93 7.72
CA GLY A 26 -13.21 10.03 7.78
C GLY A 26 -13.82 10.82 6.64
N TYR A 27 -13.09 11.07 5.54
CA TYR A 27 -13.57 11.87 4.41
C TYR A 27 -14.85 11.31 3.78
N PHE A 28 -15.02 10.00 3.79
CA PHE A 28 -16.21 9.31 3.25
C PHE A 28 -17.24 8.94 4.33
N MET A 29 -17.10 9.45 5.54
CA MET A 29 -17.90 8.99 6.67
C MET A 29 -19.24 9.75 6.75
N PRO A 30 -20.40 9.06 6.68
CA PRO A 30 -21.69 9.69 6.92
C PRO A 30 -21.83 10.11 8.39
N GLU A 31 -22.45 11.27 8.60
CA GLU A 31 -22.48 12.02 9.87
C GLU A 31 -23.05 11.22 11.07
N ASP A 32 -23.88 10.21 10.79
CA ASP A 32 -24.57 9.38 11.80
C ASP A 32 -23.91 8.01 12.08
N SER A 33 -22.70 7.76 11.58
CA SER A 33 -22.04 6.44 11.71
C SER A 33 -20.95 6.40 12.79
N ASP A 34 -20.87 5.28 13.53
CA ASP A 34 -19.84 5.07 14.56
C ASP A 34 -18.43 5.10 13.95
N PRO A 35 -17.57 6.08 14.31
CA PRO A 35 -16.22 6.24 13.77
C PRO A 35 -15.27 5.07 14.07
N THR A 36 -15.62 4.23 15.04
CA THR A 36 -14.74 3.18 15.55
C THR A 36 -14.45 2.12 14.48
N MET A 37 -15.49 1.61 13.82
CA MET A 37 -15.34 0.59 12.76
C MET A 37 -14.49 1.10 11.59
N MET A 38 -14.77 2.32 11.11
CA MET A 38 -14.07 2.92 9.98
C MET A 38 -12.57 3.14 10.28
N ARG A 39 -12.24 3.57 11.51
CA ARG A 39 -10.86 3.71 11.97
C ARG A 39 -10.12 2.38 12.03
N VAL A 40 -10.78 1.31 12.48
CA VAL A 40 -10.19 -0.03 12.51
C VAL A 40 -9.89 -0.53 11.10
N PHE A 41 -10.86 -0.43 10.18
CA PHE A 41 -10.66 -0.82 8.78
C PHE A 41 -9.60 0.04 8.08
N GLY A 42 -9.62 1.35 8.30
CA GLY A 42 -8.60 2.27 7.77
C GLY A 42 -7.19 1.91 8.27
N THR A 43 -7.05 1.59 9.56
CA THR A 43 -5.78 1.15 10.15
C THR A 43 -5.27 -0.15 9.51
N ILE A 44 -6.15 -1.14 9.32
CA ILE A 44 -5.81 -2.40 8.64
C ILE A 44 -5.35 -2.13 7.21
N PHE A 45 -6.03 -1.23 6.49
CA PHE A 45 -5.65 -0.83 5.12
C PHE A 45 -4.27 -0.18 5.06
N VAL A 46 -3.96 0.72 6.00
CA VAL A 46 -2.64 1.37 6.09
C VAL A 46 -1.55 0.34 6.38
N LEU A 47 -1.78 -0.57 7.34
CA LEU A 47 -0.84 -1.66 7.65
C LEU A 47 -0.58 -2.56 6.44
N PHE A 48 -1.63 -2.87 5.67
CA PHE A 48 -1.50 -3.66 4.45
C PHE A 48 -0.70 -2.94 3.36
N GLY A 49 -0.89 -1.63 3.22
CA GLY A 49 -0.07 -0.76 2.36
C GLY A 49 1.41 -0.79 2.74
N PHE A 50 1.71 -0.66 4.04
CA PHE A 50 3.07 -0.76 4.57
C PHE A 50 3.70 -2.14 4.32
N TYR A 51 2.96 -3.22 4.56
CA TYR A 51 3.43 -4.58 4.27
C TYR A 51 3.82 -4.76 2.81
N ARG A 52 2.98 -4.29 1.87
CA ARG A 52 3.30 -4.32 0.43
C ARG A 52 4.55 -3.49 0.10
N LEU A 53 4.71 -2.32 0.71
CA LEU A 53 5.88 -1.47 0.51
C LEU A 53 7.17 -2.18 0.98
N ALA A 54 7.11 -2.83 2.15
CA ALA A 54 8.22 -3.61 2.69
C ALA A 54 8.57 -4.79 1.78
N LEU A 55 7.56 -5.53 1.29
CA LEU A 55 7.73 -6.62 0.33
C LEU A 55 8.36 -6.13 -0.98
N TYR A 56 7.91 -4.98 -1.50
CA TYR A 56 8.49 -4.36 -2.68
C TYR A 56 9.98 -4.02 -2.48
N ARG A 57 10.35 -3.43 -1.33
CA ARG A 57 11.75 -3.14 -0.99
C ARG A 57 12.58 -4.42 -0.88
N ALA A 58 12.06 -5.46 -0.23
CA ALA A 58 12.74 -6.75 -0.10
C ALA A 58 12.97 -7.41 -1.47
N ASN A 59 11.96 -7.39 -2.35
CA ASN A 59 12.09 -7.89 -3.71
C ASN A 59 13.11 -7.07 -4.51
N LYS A 60 13.03 -5.73 -4.48
CA LYS A 60 14.00 -4.86 -5.17
C LYS A 60 15.45 -5.15 -4.73
N LYS A 61 15.68 -5.38 -3.44
CA LYS A 61 17.01 -5.75 -2.91
C LYS A 61 17.50 -7.08 -3.46
N ARG A 62 16.64 -8.11 -3.52
CA ARG A 62 16.98 -9.41 -4.11
C ARG A 62 17.31 -9.32 -5.60
N TYR A 63 16.59 -8.49 -6.36
CA TYR A 63 16.86 -8.33 -7.79
C TYR A 63 18.17 -7.60 -8.08
N ARG A 64 18.54 -6.60 -7.26
CA ARG A 64 19.80 -5.87 -7.43
C ARG A 64 21.02 -6.78 -7.19
N SER A 65 20.95 -7.61 -6.15
CA SER A 65 22.01 -8.58 -5.84
C SER A 65 22.26 -9.61 -6.94
N ARG A 66 21.27 -9.88 -7.81
CA ARG A 66 21.38 -10.88 -8.88
C ARG A 66 21.89 -10.32 -10.21
N ASN A 67 21.80 -9.01 -10.40
CA ASN A 67 22.36 -8.31 -11.56
C ASN A 67 23.81 -7.88 -11.36
N ASP A 68 24.27 -7.77 -10.10
CA ASP A 68 25.67 -7.44 -9.79
C ASP A 68 26.58 -8.69 -9.82
N GLU A 69 26.02 -9.90 -9.98
CA GLU A 69 26.74 -11.19 -10.09
C GLU A 69 26.93 -11.70 -11.53
N ASN A 70 26.40 -11.00 -12.54
CA ASN A 70 26.60 -11.29 -13.98
C ASN A 70 27.37 -10.16 -14.66
#